data_AF-A0A9E0CU72-F1
#
_entry.id   AF-A0A9E0CU72-F1
#
_cell.length_a   1.000
_cell.length_b   1.000
_cell.length_c   1.000
_cell.angle_alpha   90.00
_cell.angle_beta   90.00
_cell.angle_gamma   90.00
#
_symmetry.space_group_name_H-M   'P 1'
#
loop_
_entity.id
_entity.type
_entity.pdbx_description
1 polymer ?
#
loop_
_entity_poly.entity_id
_entity_poly.type
_entity_poly.pdbx_seq_one_letter_code
_entity_poly.pdbx_strand_id
1 'polypeptide(L)'
;DLEVLITRARRAGARVVLVGQPQRAPSFDHEDRVAAINGMLQEFATRWAFVSYVDAGAAVEAPDGQFADRLPCTQFDIDCAADGQTVVRGDGVHFCPVVNVTPCPVYSSGALRFALAISSAANDPAAFD
;
A
#
# COMPACT_ATOMS: atom_id res chain seq x y z
N ASP A 1 1.88 16.01 12.32
CA ASP A 1 2.98 16.59 11.52
C ASP A 1 3.95 15.46 11.16
N LEU A 2 4.19 15.25 9.86
CA LEU A 2 5.03 14.18 9.35
C LEU A 2 6.52 14.41 9.62
N GLU A 3 7.01 15.66 9.54
CA GLU A 3 8.41 16.00 9.82
C GLU A 3 8.76 15.75 11.28
N VAL A 4 7.84 16.03 12.20
CA VAL A 4 8.01 15.73 13.63
C VAL A 4 8.17 14.22 13.85
N LEU A 5 7.38 13.39 13.16
CA LEU A 5 7.48 11.93 13.26
C LEU A 5 8.81 11.42 12.69
N ILE A 6 9.22 11.90 11.51
CA ILE A 6 10.50 11.58 10.88
C ILE A 6 11.67 11.96 11.79
N THR A 7 11.61 13.14 12.39
CA THR A 7 12.65 13.63 13.30
C THR A 7 12.75 12.77 14.56
N ARG A 8 11.62 12.32 15.12
CA ARG A 8 11.62 11.40 16.27
C ARG A 8 12.19 10.04 15.91
N ALA A 9 11.82 9.48 14.75
CA ALA A 9 12.38 8.22 14.27
C ALA A 9 13.90 8.30 14.08
N ARG A 10 14.39 9.40 13.48
CA ARG A 10 15.82 9.68 13.35
C ARG A 10 16.54 9.67 14.70
N ARG A 11 15.98 10.36 15.70
CA ARG A 11 16.57 10.43 17.05
C ARG A 11 16.62 9.07 17.75
N ALA A 12 15.72 8.16 17.39
CA ALA A 12 15.73 6.78 17.86
C ALA A 12 16.67 5.86 17.04
N GLY A 13 17.37 6.40 16.03
CA GLY A 13 18.24 5.61 15.14
C GLY A 13 17.48 4.77 14.10
N ALA A 14 16.19 5.03 13.89
CA ALA A 14 15.38 4.30 12.93
C ALA A 14 15.46 4.91 11.53
N ARG A 15 15.41 4.04 10.51
CA ARG A 15 15.06 4.42 9.14
C ARG A 15 13.55 4.58 9.02
N VAL A 16 13.09 5.40 8.10
CA VAL A 16 11.67 5.62 7.84
C VAL A 16 11.34 5.19 6.42
N VAL A 17 10.28 4.40 6.27
CA VAL A 17 9.70 4.09 4.96
C VAL A 17 8.33 4.76 4.90
N LEU A 18 8.16 5.68 3.97
CA LEU A 18 6.88 6.30 3.65
C LEU A 18 6.14 5.41 2.65
N VAL A 19 4.88 5.11 2.94
CA VAL A 19 4.10 4.10 2.21
C VAL A 19 3.03 4.78 1.38
N GLY A 20 3.12 4.62 0.07
CA GLY A 20 2.10 5.04 -0.90
C GLY A 20 0.77 4.34 -0.65
N GLN A 21 -0.30 5.12 -0.70
CA GLN A 21 -1.67 4.64 -0.60
C GLN A 21 -2.13 4.10 -1.97
N PRO A 22 -2.88 2.98 -2.01
CA PRO A 22 -3.42 2.46 -3.26
C PRO A 22 -4.51 3.37 -3.85
N GLN A 23 -4.72 3.26 -5.16
CA GLN A 23 -5.88 3.78 -5.84
C GLN A 23 -7.17 3.22 -5.24
N ARG A 24 -8.19 4.08 -5.12
CA ARG A 24 -9.54 3.70 -4.69
C ARG A 24 -10.46 3.51 -5.87
N ALA A 25 -11.57 2.81 -5.66
CA ALA A 25 -12.58 2.62 -6.70
C ALA A 25 -13.14 3.98 -7.18
N PRO A 26 -13.53 4.11 -8.46
CA PRO A 26 -14.10 5.36 -9.01
C PRO A 26 -15.37 5.85 -8.30
N SER A 27 -16.02 4.99 -7.51
CA SER A 27 -17.18 5.35 -6.68
C SER A 27 -16.81 6.19 -5.44
N PHE A 28 -15.52 6.33 -5.12
CA PHE A 28 -15.04 7.16 -4.01
C PHE A 28 -14.57 8.51 -4.52
N ASP A 29 -15.06 9.58 -3.89
CA ASP A 29 -14.60 10.92 -4.16
C ASP A 29 -13.15 11.13 -3.71
N HIS A 30 -12.54 12.17 -4.27
CA HIS A 30 -11.28 12.75 -3.84
C HIS A 30 -9.99 11.96 -4.13
N GLU A 31 -9.92 11.25 -5.26
CA GLU A 31 -8.69 10.54 -5.64
C GLU A 31 -7.51 11.47 -5.89
N ASP A 32 -7.79 12.71 -6.28
CA ASP A 32 -6.82 13.81 -6.31
C ASP A 32 -6.11 14.01 -4.96
N ARG A 33 -6.79 13.77 -3.83
CA ARG A 33 -6.19 13.88 -2.50
C ARG A 33 -5.24 12.73 -2.20
N VAL A 34 -5.59 11.51 -2.61
CA VAL A 34 -4.70 10.34 -2.46
C VAL A 34 -3.44 10.54 -3.28
N ALA A 35 -3.59 10.97 -4.54
CA ALA A 35 -2.47 11.33 -5.39
C ALA A 35 -1.59 12.44 -4.78
N ALA A 36 -2.20 13.50 -4.24
CA ALA A 36 -1.48 14.59 -3.57
C ALA A 36 -0.71 14.11 -2.32
N ILE A 37 -1.31 13.23 -1.51
CA ILE A 37 -0.64 12.64 -0.35
C ILE A 37 0.55 11.80 -0.81
N ASN A 38 0.38 10.92 -1.80
CA ASN A 38 1.47 10.09 -2.33
C ASN A 38 2.60 10.95 -2.91
N GLY A 39 2.28 12.00 -3.66
CA GLY A 39 3.26 12.96 -4.17
C GLY A 39 4.03 13.67 -3.06
N MET A 40 3.35 14.12 -2.00
CA MET A 40 4.00 14.71 -0.83
C MET A 40 4.93 13.69 -0.13
N LEU A 41 4.51 12.43 0.02
CA LEU A 41 5.35 11.40 0.63
C LEU A 41 6.61 11.10 -0.21
N GLN A 42 6.49 11.06 -1.53
CA GLN A 42 7.63 10.92 -2.44
C GLN A 42 8.59 12.10 -2.30
N GLU A 43 8.08 13.33 -2.27
CA GLU A 43 8.90 14.52 -2.07
C GLU A 43 9.63 14.48 -0.72
N PHE A 44 8.96 14.05 0.35
CA PHE A 44 9.56 13.94 1.67
C PHE A 44 10.70 12.92 1.73
N ALA A 45 10.59 11.82 1.00
CA ALA A 45 11.66 10.85 0.92
C ALA A 45 12.95 11.49 0.37
N THR A 46 12.87 12.41 -0.60
CA THR A 46 14.07 13.00 -1.20
C THR A 46 14.83 13.99 -0.30
N ARG A 47 14.24 14.41 0.82
CA ARG A 47 14.81 15.42 1.71
C ARG A 47 15.87 14.86 2.67
N TRP A 48 15.85 13.56 2.96
CA TRP A 48 16.74 12.96 3.95
C TRP A 48 17.18 11.54 3.56
N ALA A 49 18.48 11.28 3.64
CA ALA A 49 19.07 9.98 3.29
C ALA A 49 18.60 8.77 4.15
N PHE A 50 17.87 8.98 5.25
CA PHE A 50 17.36 7.89 6.11
C PHE A 50 15.84 7.65 5.94
N VAL A 51 15.20 8.35 5.01
CA VAL A 51 13.77 8.28 4.73
C VAL A 51 13.59 7.81 3.28
N SER A 52 12.96 6.67 3.04
CA SER A 52 12.64 6.19 1.69
C SER A 52 11.13 6.18 1.43
N TYR A 53 10.72 5.97 0.18
CA TYR A 53 9.34 5.80 -0.22
C TYR A 53 9.16 4.44 -0.92
N VAL A 54 8.04 3.78 -0.66
CA VAL A 54 7.58 2.62 -1.42
C VAL A 54 6.15 2.85 -1.90
N ASP A 55 5.91 2.59 -3.19
CA ASP A 55 4.56 2.46 -3.70
C ASP A 55 4.02 1.06 -3.40
N ALA A 56 3.53 0.86 -2.17
CA ALA A 56 2.89 -0.38 -1.79
C ALA A 56 1.52 -0.56 -2.46
N GLY A 57 0.91 0.53 -2.94
CA GLY A 57 -0.37 0.51 -3.64
C GLY A 57 -0.34 -0.30 -4.93
N ALA A 58 0.76 -0.17 -5.68
CA ALA A 58 0.99 -0.94 -6.91
C ALA A 58 0.89 -2.47 -6.73
N ALA A 59 1.13 -3.02 -5.53
CA ALA A 59 1.00 -4.45 -5.26
C ALA A 59 -0.45 -4.97 -5.34
N VAL A 60 -1.39 -4.05 -5.36
CA VAL A 60 -2.82 -4.31 -5.26
C VAL A 60 -3.64 -3.48 -6.24
N GLU A 61 -3.01 -3.06 -7.34
CA GLU A 61 -3.58 -2.33 -8.47
C GLU A 61 -3.42 -3.15 -9.75
N ALA A 62 -4.18 -2.79 -10.79
CA ALA A 62 -3.98 -3.34 -12.12
C ALA A 62 -2.62 -2.91 -12.70
N PRO A 63 -2.07 -3.62 -13.71
CA PRO A 63 -0.79 -3.29 -14.31
C PRO A 63 -0.69 -1.87 -14.91
N ASP A 64 -1.82 -1.24 -15.22
CA ASP A 64 -1.93 0.15 -15.69
C ASP A 64 -2.02 1.17 -14.53
N GLY A 65 -1.82 0.72 -13.29
CA GLY A 65 -1.89 1.54 -12.08
C GLY A 65 -3.31 1.94 -11.70
N GLN A 66 -4.34 1.30 -12.27
CA GLN A 66 -5.73 1.57 -11.90
C GLN A 66 -6.18 0.69 -10.74
N PHE A 67 -7.25 1.14 -10.08
CA PHE A 67 -7.97 0.32 -9.11
C PHE A 67 -8.37 -1.04 -9.72
N ALA A 68 -8.26 -2.10 -8.92
CA ALA A 68 -8.70 -3.44 -9.29
C ALA A 68 -9.39 -4.15 -8.11
N ASP A 69 -10.58 -4.71 -8.35
CA ASP A 69 -11.27 -5.56 -7.37
C ASP A 69 -10.62 -6.94 -7.25
N ARG A 70 -10.13 -7.44 -8.38
CA ARG A 70 -9.53 -8.77 -8.53
C ARG A 70 -8.21 -8.66 -9.27
N LEU A 71 -7.28 -9.52 -8.90
CA LEU A 71 -5.98 -9.64 -9.56
C LEU A 71 -5.65 -11.12 -9.81
N PRO A 72 -4.72 -11.41 -10.75
CA PRO A 72 -4.18 -12.76 -10.90
C PRO A 72 -3.70 -13.33 -9.56
N CYS A 73 -3.94 -14.61 -9.36
CA CYS A 73 -3.51 -15.31 -8.16
C CYS A 73 -1.99 -15.36 -8.04
N THR A 74 -1.54 -15.42 -6.80
CA THR A 74 -0.17 -15.64 -6.36
C THR A 74 -0.11 -16.93 -5.56
N GLN A 75 1.10 -17.38 -5.24
CA GLN A 75 1.32 -18.56 -4.38
C GLN A 75 0.78 -18.42 -2.95
N PHE A 76 0.44 -17.19 -2.52
CA PHE A 76 -0.04 -16.93 -1.17
C PHE A 76 -1.56 -16.90 -1.07
N ASP A 77 -2.27 -16.88 -2.20
CA ASP A 77 -3.73 -16.76 -2.19
C ASP A 77 -4.38 -18.11 -1.91
N ILE A 78 -5.27 -18.14 -0.91
CA ILE A 78 -5.93 -19.38 -0.45
C ILE A 78 -7.29 -19.61 -1.12
N ASP A 79 -7.80 -18.61 -1.84
CA ASP A 79 -9.16 -18.56 -2.39
C ASP A 79 -9.15 -18.25 -3.90
N CYS A 80 -8.13 -18.74 -4.61
CA CYS A 80 -8.02 -18.55 -6.04
C CYS A 80 -9.22 -19.17 -6.78
N ALA A 81 -9.96 -18.34 -7.52
CA ALA A 81 -11.10 -18.81 -8.29
C ALA A 81 -10.64 -19.54 -9.57
N ALA A 82 -11.57 -20.27 -10.20
CA ALA A 82 -11.28 -21.08 -11.39
C ALA A 82 -10.78 -20.26 -12.60
N ASP A 83 -11.01 -18.94 -12.62
CA ASP A 83 -10.51 -18.01 -13.62
C ASP A 83 -9.07 -17.54 -13.38
N GLY A 84 -8.42 -18.05 -12.32
CA GLY A 84 -7.06 -17.67 -11.95
C GLY A 84 -6.96 -16.31 -11.26
N GLN A 85 -8.07 -15.75 -10.75
CA GLN A 85 -8.08 -14.49 -10.03
C GLN A 85 -8.56 -14.64 -8.57
N THR A 86 -8.07 -13.77 -7.70
CA THR A 86 -8.52 -13.62 -6.29
C THR A 86 -9.01 -12.19 -6.06
N VAL A 87 -9.85 -12.01 -5.05
CA VAL A 87 -10.35 -10.70 -4.62
C VAL A 87 -9.26 -9.98 -3.81
N VAL A 88 -8.95 -8.74 -4.18
CA VAL A 88 -7.99 -7.89 -3.46
C VAL A 88 -8.62 -6.62 -2.85
N ARG A 89 -9.89 -6.34 -3.15
CA ARG A 89 -10.70 -5.25 -2.56
C ARG A 89 -12.13 -5.74 -2.30
N GLY A 90 -12.73 -5.33 -1.19
CA GLY A 90 -14.13 -5.67 -0.89
C GLY A 90 -15.11 -4.55 -1.18
N ASP A 91 -14.75 -3.31 -0.83
CA ASP A 91 -15.67 -2.16 -0.89
C ASP A 91 -15.10 -0.96 -1.66
N GLY A 92 -14.00 -1.16 -2.40
CA GLY A 92 -13.36 -0.11 -3.19
C GLY A 92 -12.28 0.70 -2.46
N VAL A 93 -12.14 0.56 -1.13
CA VAL A 93 -11.09 1.24 -0.35
C VAL A 93 -10.37 0.26 0.57
N HIS A 94 -11.11 -0.61 1.24
CA HIS A 94 -10.55 -1.57 2.18
C HIS A 94 -10.16 -2.87 1.48
N PHE A 95 -9.12 -3.52 2.01
CA PHE A 95 -8.66 -4.81 1.50
C PHE A 95 -9.52 -5.99 1.96
N CYS A 96 -10.31 -5.82 3.02
CA CYS A 96 -11.17 -6.92 3.47
C CYS A 96 -12.19 -7.23 2.38
N PRO A 97 -12.28 -8.48 1.89
CA PRO A 97 -13.27 -8.84 0.88
C PRO A 97 -14.71 -8.79 1.41
N VAL A 98 -14.87 -8.72 2.74
CA VAL A 98 -16.17 -8.51 3.40
C VAL A 98 -16.35 -7.01 3.65
N VAL A 99 -17.34 -6.41 2.98
CA VAL A 99 -17.70 -5.00 3.06
C VAL A 99 -18.07 -4.62 4.52
N ASN A 100 -17.58 -3.48 5.00
CA ASN A 100 -17.94 -2.87 6.30
C ASN A 100 -17.58 -3.70 7.55
N VAL A 101 -16.53 -4.54 7.50
CA VAL A 101 -16.08 -5.31 8.66
C VAL A 101 -14.61 -5.06 9.00
N THR A 102 -14.37 -4.68 10.26
CA THR A 102 -13.02 -4.51 10.84
C THR A 102 -13.00 -5.04 12.28
N PRO A 103 -12.09 -5.97 12.66
CA PRO A 103 -11.07 -6.59 11.83
C PRO A 103 -11.67 -7.53 10.77
N CYS A 104 -10.93 -7.76 9.68
CA CYS A 104 -11.39 -8.67 8.64
C CYS A 104 -11.49 -10.11 9.19
N PRO A 105 -12.66 -10.77 9.14
CA PRO A 105 -12.87 -12.08 9.76
C PRO A 105 -12.31 -13.23 8.93
N VAL A 106 -11.80 -12.92 7.74
CA VAL A 106 -11.29 -13.87 6.74
C VAL A 106 -9.94 -13.40 6.24
N TYR A 107 -9.21 -14.31 5.58
CA TYR A 107 -8.00 -13.97 4.86
C TYR A 107 -8.28 -12.88 3.80
N SER A 108 -7.34 -11.96 3.64
CA SER A 108 -7.40 -10.89 2.64
C SER A 108 -6.12 -10.89 1.80
N SER A 109 -6.24 -11.33 0.56
CA SER A 109 -5.16 -11.31 -0.43
C SER A 109 -4.60 -9.90 -0.63
N GLY A 110 -5.48 -8.89 -0.69
CA GLY A 110 -5.09 -7.49 -0.78
C GLY A 110 -4.26 -7.03 0.42
N ALA A 111 -4.68 -7.37 1.65
CA ALA A 111 -3.95 -6.98 2.85
C ALA A 111 -2.57 -7.65 2.93
N LEU A 112 -2.47 -8.94 2.58
CA LEU A 112 -1.19 -9.63 2.56
C LEU A 112 -0.24 -9.00 1.53
N ARG A 113 -0.69 -8.79 0.29
CA ARG A 113 0.13 -8.19 -0.78
C ARG A 113 0.65 -6.80 -0.40
N PHE A 114 -0.22 -5.95 0.12
CA PHE A 114 0.17 -4.62 0.60
C PHE A 114 1.17 -4.71 1.76
N ALA A 115 0.93 -5.60 2.74
CA ALA A 115 1.84 -5.80 3.86
C ALA A 115 3.21 -6.36 3.43
N LEU A 116 3.26 -7.25 2.44
CA LEU A 116 4.51 -7.77 1.89
C LEU A 116 5.30 -6.67 1.17
N ALA A 117 4.65 -5.78 0.42
CA ALA A 117 5.32 -4.65 -0.21
C ALA A 117 5.95 -3.71 0.83
N ILE A 118 5.22 -3.38 1.91
CA ILE A 118 5.74 -2.59 3.03
C ILE A 118 6.91 -3.32 3.71
N SER A 119 6.71 -4.60 4.05
CA SER A 119 7.69 -5.38 4.81
C SER A 119 8.99 -5.57 4.01
N SER A 120 8.88 -5.78 2.69
CA SER A 120 10.01 -5.85 1.78
C SER A 120 10.82 -4.56 1.83
N ALA A 121 10.16 -3.40 1.67
CA ALA A 121 10.82 -2.10 1.73
C ALA A 121 11.36 -1.73 3.11
N ALA A 122 10.76 -2.22 4.20
CA ALA A 122 11.28 -2.00 5.55
C ALA A 122 12.54 -2.84 5.84
N ASN A 123 12.60 -4.06 5.29
CA ASN A 123 13.75 -4.96 5.46
C ASN A 123 14.93 -4.58 4.56
N ASP A 124 14.65 -4.09 3.35
CA ASP A 124 15.65 -3.60 2.41
C ASP A 124 15.25 -2.22 1.87
N PRO A 125 15.36 -1.17 2.71
CA PRO A 125 14.99 0.17 2.30
C PRO A 125 15.96 0.67 1.24
N ALA A 126 15.42 1.21 0.15
CA ALA A 126 16.20 1.80 -0.92
C ALA A 126 17.28 2.74 -0.36
N ALA A 127 18.52 2.52 -0.79
CA ALA A 127 19.60 3.47 -0.55
C ALA A 127 19.28 4.77 -1.30
N PHE A 128 19.65 5.89 -0.71
CA PHE A 128 19.65 7.15 -1.43
C PHE A 128 20.89 7.23 -2.33
N ASP A 129 20.68 7.66 -3.59
CA ASP A 129 21.72 8.28 -4.42
C ASP A 129 22.11 9.66 -3.86
#